data_AF-A0A0B2X769-F1
#
_entry.id   AF-A0A0B2X769-F1
#
_cell.length_a   1.000
_cell.length_b   1.000
_cell.length_c   1.000
_cell.angle_alpha   90.00
_cell.angle_beta   90.00
_cell.angle_gamma   90.00
#
_symmetry.space_group_name_H-M   'P 1'
#
loop_
_entity.id
_entity.type
_entity.pdbx_description
1 polymer ?
#
loop_
_entity_poly.entity_id
_entity_poly.type
_entity_poly.pdbx_seq_one_letter_code
_entity_poly.pdbx_strand_id
1 'polypeptide(L)'
;MFRPHVTHAHICANSRFLALEEGTPHPAIKHNQKLVNNREQPTHPVQSRRRPWQRRRRTDMFSNRLPQGLAATGSHPLRPGMRSRDRPKNEMAPGKKASRRVARQAKAAALAPRPVDKLRPIVRCPTIKYNRKVRAGRGFTLTELKEAGIARPLARTIGIAVDHRRQNLSEESMAINVARLKAYRERLILLPRKSNAPKKGDTKTDLSKVEKAATISSVLPIAPANIAVKEIKKSEMPKPIDGGAYTALRMARSNKRYQGAREKRARDKAEAETAKK
;
A
#
# COMPACT_ATOMS: atom_id res chain seq x y z
N MET A 1 11.74 -12.76 -67.99
CA MET A 1 11.80 -14.20 -67.71
C MET A 1 11.56 -14.38 -66.21
N PHE A 2 10.31 -14.38 -65.72
CA PHE A 2 9.41 -15.53 -65.55
C PHE A 2 10.03 -16.71 -64.77
N ARG A 3 9.73 -16.78 -63.45
CA ARG A 3 9.14 -17.92 -62.69
C ARG A 3 9.46 -17.87 -61.17
N PRO A 4 8.66 -18.53 -60.30
CA PRO A 4 7.96 -17.86 -59.20
C PRO A 4 8.23 -18.45 -57.79
N HIS A 5 7.54 -17.86 -56.80
CA HIS A 5 7.30 -18.38 -55.45
C HIS A 5 6.85 -19.84 -55.40
N VAL A 6 7.40 -20.63 -54.47
CA VAL A 6 6.68 -21.71 -53.77
C VAL A 6 7.12 -21.75 -52.31
N THR A 7 6.13 -21.61 -51.43
CA THR A 7 6.15 -21.88 -49.99
C THR A 7 6.18 -23.38 -49.70
N HIS A 8 6.96 -23.85 -48.71
CA HIS A 8 6.49 -24.96 -47.87
C HIS A 8 7.24 -25.05 -46.53
N ALA A 9 6.45 -25.11 -45.46
CA ALA A 9 6.84 -25.37 -44.10
C ALA A 9 7.50 -26.76 -43.94
N HIS A 10 8.49 -26.85 -43.06
CA HIS A 10 8.93 -28.11 -42.44
C HIS A 10 9.07 -27.92 -40.93
N ILE A 11 7.97 -28.26 -40.27
CA ILE A 11 7.85 -29.06 -39.04
C ILE A 11 9.15 -29.23 -38.22
N CYS A 12 9.18 -28.52 -37.09
CA CYS A 12 9.96 -28.90 -35.91
C CYS A 12 9.44 -30.22 -35.35
N ALA A 13 10.24 -31.27 -35.40
CA ALA A 13 10.12 -32.42 -34.53
C ALA A 13 11.53 -32.93 -34.25
N ASN A 14 12.05 -32.64 -33.05
CA ASN A 14 13.04 -33.53 -32.47
C ASN A 14 12.85 -33.62 -30.95
N SER A 15 12.05 -34.62 -30.61
CA SER A 15 11.98 -35.29 -29.33
C SER A 15 13.33 -35.88 -28.93
N ARG A 16 13.85 -35.48 -27.77
CA ARG A 16 14.79 -36.29 -26.97
C ARG A 16 14.35 -36.18 -25.52
N PHE A 17 13.56 -37.13 -25.06
CA PHE A 17 13.97 -38.38 -24.38
C PHE A 17 14.49 -38.16 -22.96
N LEU A 18 13.73 -38.74 -22.05
CA LEU A 18 13.91 -39.01 -20.63
C LEU A 18 15.29 -39.61 -20.26
N ALA A 19 15.85 -39.14 -19.15
CA ALA A 19 16.64 -39.90 -18.15
C ALA A 19 16.80 -38.98 -16.91
N LEU A 20 15.94 -39.08 -15.88
CA LEU A 20 16.20 -39.80 -14.63
C LEU A 20 17.60 -40.41 -14.47
N GLU A 21 18.49 -39.72 -13.76
CA GLU A 21 19.53 -40.33 -12.92
C GLU A 21 19.74 -39.48 -11.65
N GLU A 22 19.34 -40.11 -10.55
CA GLU A 22 19.85 -40.13 -9.18
C GLU A 22 20.99 -39.17 -8.78
N GLY A 23 20.70 -38.36 -7.75
CA GLY A 23 21.46 -38.44 -6.50
C GLY A 23 22.93 -38.02 -6.47
N THR A 24 23.23 -36.74 -6.66
CA THR A 24 24.50 -36.15 -6.18
C THR A 24 24.30 -35.47 -4.82
N PRO A 25 24.98 -35.89 -3.73
CA PRO A 25 24.81 -35.27 -2.42
C PRO A 25 25.46 -33.88 -2.37
N HIS A 26 24.70 -32.89 -1.90
CA HIS A 26 25.23 -31.58 -1.53
C HIS A 26 26.35 -31.71 -0.48
N PRO A 27 27.48 -31.00 -0.61
CA PRO A 27 28.51 -31.02 0.41
C PRO A 27 28.01 -30.34 1.69
N ALA A 28 28.04 -31.09 2.79
CA ALA A 28 27.74 -30.65 4.13
C ALA A 28 28.55 -29.39 4.51
N ILE A 29 27.85 -28.32 4.86
CA ILE A 29 28.44 -27.13 5.48
C ILE A 29 28.92 -27.57 6.88
N LYS A 30 30.23 -27.72 7.02
CA LYS A 30 30.89 -28.00 8.30
C LYS A 30 30.62 -26.84 9.27
N HIS A 31 29.92 -27.13 10.36
CA HIS A 31 29.91 -26.28 11.54
C HIS A 31 31.34 -26.26 12.11
N ASN A 32 32.06 -25.16 11.86
CA ASN A 32 33.34 -24.92 12.51
C ASN A 32 33.11 -23.96 13.68
N GLN A 33 32.95 -24.54 14.87
CA GLN A 33 33.14 -23.82 16.12
C GLN A 33 34.62 -23.49 16.26
N LYS A 34 34.98 -22.21 16.19
CA LYS A 34 36.01 -21.60 17.05
C LYS A 34 36.16 -20.10 16.82
N LEU A 35 36.27 -19.39 17.95
CA LEU A 35 36.99 -18.14 18.19
C LEU A 35 36.33 -16.83 17.73
N VAL A 36 35.43 -16.31 18.58
CA VAL A 36 35.34 -14.85 18.77
C VAL A 36 36.04 -14.54 20.09
N ASN A 37 37.17 -13.84 19.96
CA ASN A 37 38.03 -13.40 21.04
C ASN A 37 37.30 -12.46 22.02
N ASN A 38 37.66 -12.65 23.29
CA ASN A 38 37.35 -11.81 24.43
C ASN A 38 37.61 -10.32 24.15
N ARG A 39 36.60 -9.49 24.41
CA ARG A 39 36.81 -8.12 24.88
C ARG A 39 36.08 -7.99 26.21
N GLU A 40 36.85 -8.14 27.27
CA GLU A 40 36.48 -7.86 28.64
C GLU A 40 35.97 -6.41 28.74
N GLN A 41 34.77 -6.25 29.30
CA GLN A 41 34.28 -4.96 29.79
C GLN A 41 34.42 -4.99 31.32
N PRO A 42 35.03 -3.97 31.94
CA PRO A 42 35.35 -3.98 33.36
C PRO A 42 34.06 -3.88 34.20
N THR A 43 33.91 -4.81 35.14
CA THR A 43 32.86 -4.77 36.16
C THR A 43 33.20 -3.71 37.21
N HIS A 44 32.45 -2.61 37.25
CA HIS A 44 32.48 -1.70 38.39
C HIS A 44 31.59 -2.23 39.54
N PRO A 45 32.03 -2.16 40.80
CA PRO A 45 31.23 -2.59 41.94
C PRO A 45 30.09 -1.60 42.21
N VAL A 46 28.85 -2.07 42.15
CA VAL A 46 27.67 -1.31 42.56
C VAL A 46 27.66 -1.22 44.09
N GLN A 47 28.24 -0.15 44.62
CA GLN A 47 28.06 0.21 46.03
C GLN A 47 26.60 0.61 46.28
N SER A 48 25.86 -0.22 47.00
CA SER A 48 24.52 0.08 47.49
C SER A 48 24.58 1.16 48.58
N ARG A 49 24.48 2.44 48.21
CA ARG A 49 24.15 3.50 49.18
C ARG A 49 22.64 3.57 49.37
N ARG A 50 22.11 2.79 50.32
CA ARG A 50 20.77 3.01 50.87
C ARG A 50 20.79 4.34 51.64
N ARG A 51 20.21 5.40 51.09
CA ARG A 51 19.84 6.59 51.87
C ARG A 51 18.51 6.28 52.59
N PRO A 52 18.41 6.43 53.92
CA PRO A 52 17.15 6.25 54.61
C PRO A 52 16.26 7.47 54.38
N TRP A 53 15.17 7.31 53.63
CA TRP A 53 14.12 8.32 53.57
C TRP A 53 13.24 8.19 54.82
N GLN A 54 13.38 9.18 55.71
CA GLN A 54 12.51 9.37 56.86
C GLN A 54 11.05 9.49 56.42
N ARG A 55 10.20 8.66 57.01
CA ARG A 55 8.75 8.65 56.84
C ARG A 55 8.17 9.89 57.55
N ARG A 56 8.03 11.02 56.86
CA ARG A 56 7.14 12.09 57.33
C ARG A 56 5.70 11.59 57.19
N ARG A 57 5.11 11.16 58.30
CA ARG A 57 3.66 10.92 58.39
C ARG A 57 2.97 12.26 58.21
N ARG A 58 2.38 12.49 57.03
CA ARG A 58 1.35 13.52 56.86
C ARG A 58 0.02 12.81 57.09
N THR A 59 -0.57 13.06 58.24
CA THR A 59 -1.93 12.64 58.56
C THR A 59 -2.91 13.52 57.78
N ASP A 60 -3.21 13.16 56.54
CA ASP A 60 -4.37 13.71 55.85
C ASP A 60 -5.53 12.71 56.02
N MET A 61 -6.38 13.03 56.99
CA MET A 61 -7.72 12.47 57.18
C MET A 61 -8.57 12.80 55.95
N PHE A 62 -8.47 12.00 54.89
CA PHE A 62 -9.45 12.04 53.79
C PHE A 62 -10.46 10.92 54.01
N SER A 63 -11.68 11.32 54.32
CA SER A 63 -12.83 10.45 54.55
C SER A 63 -13.06 9.53 53.35
N ASN A 64 -12.95 8.21 53.58
CA ASN A 64 -13.35 7.19 52.61
C ASN A 64 -14.88 7.15 52.50
N ARG A 65 -15.45 8.05 51.68
CA ARG A 65 -16.83 7.87 51.18
C ARG A 65 -16.74 7.04 49.89
N LEU A 66 -16.92 5.73 50.01
CA LEU A 66 -17.09 4.85 48.86
C LEU A 66 -18.31 5.31 48.03
N PRO A 67 -18.25 5.29 46.69
CA PRO A 67 -19.36 5.69 45.86
C PRO A 67 -20.53 4.73 46.07
N GLN A 68 -21.67 5.26 46.50
CA GLN A 68 -22.91 4.50 46.60
C GLN A 68 -23.54 4.39 45.20
N GLY A 69 -23.59 3.18 44.64
CA GLY A 69 -24.32 2.86 43.41
C GLY A 69 -23.56 1.97 42.41
N LEU A 70 -24.32 1.32 41.51
CA LEU A 70 -23.84 0.58 40.33
C LEU A 70 -23.25 1.53 39.26
N ALA A 71 -22.27 2.36 39.62
CA ALA A 71 -21.57 3.21 38.67
C ALA A 71 -20.36 2.46 38.10
N ALA A 72 -20.20 2.48 36.76
CA ALA A 72 -19.02 1.94 36.11
C ALA A 72 -17.76 2.59 36.69
N THR A 73 -16.77 1.77 37.07
CA THR A 73 -15.49 2.25 37.59
C THR A 73 -14.73 2.97 36.46
N GLY A 74 -14.90 4.29 36.39
CA GLY A 74 -14.26 5.12 35.38
C GLY A 74 -12.75 5.14 35.56
N SER A 75 -12.02 4.37 34.75
CA SER A 75 -10.56 4.48 34.64
C SER A 75 -10.20 5.81 33.98
N HIS A 76 -10.13 6.88 34.75
CA HIS A 76 -9.73 8.20 34.25
C HIS A 76 -8.21 8.23 34.10
N PRO A 77 -7.66 8.44 32.88
CA PRO A 77 -6.21 8.43 32.65
C PRO A 77 -5.52 9.72 33.12
N LEU A 78 -6.05 10.39 34.16
CA LEU A 78 -5.49 11.62 34.70
C LEU A 78 -4.23 11.29 35.51
N ARG A 79 -3.08 11.35 34.85
CA ARG A 79 -1.77 11.19 35.48
C ARG A 79 -1.30 12.53 36.07
N PRO A 80 -0.53 12.53 37.17
CA PRO A 80 0.08 13.75 37.70
C PRO A 80 0.86 14.52 36.60
N GLY A 81 0.71 15.85 36.58
CA GLY A 81 1.38 16.71 35.59
C GLY A 81 0.74 16.74 34.20
N MET A 82 -0.53 16.37 34.02
CA MET A 82 -1.26 16.66 32.77
C MET A 82 -1.55 18.15 32.62
N ARG A 83 -1.85 18.85 33.72
CA ARG A 83 -2.15 20.30 33.72
C ARG A 83 -1.02 21.16 33.13
N SER A 84 0.24 20.77 33.33
CA SER A 84 1.39 21.47 32.75
C SER A 84 1.66 21.13 31.28
N ARG A 85 1.02 20.08 30.74
CA ARG A 85 1.11 19.64 29.34
C ARG A 85 -0.12 20.03 28.52
N ASP A 86 -1.10 20.70 29.14
CA ASP A 86 -2.29 21.16 28.48
C ASP A 86 -1.93 22.28 27.50
N ARG A 87 -2.06 22.00 26.19
CA ARG A 87 -1.91 23.01 25.14
C ARG A 87 -3.26 23.68 24.90
N PRO A 88 -3.42 24.99 25.19
CA PRO A 88 -4.64 25.70 24.85
C PRO A 88 -4.84 25.68 23.31
N LYS A 89 -6.03 25.28 22.87
CA LYS A 89 -6.38 25.20 21.43
C LYS A 89 -6.61 26.59 20.80
N ASN A 90 -6.75 27.62 21.62
CA ASN A 90 -7.44 28.86 21.28
C ASN A 90 -6.56 29.82 20.46
N GLU A 91 -5.23 29.75 20.57
CA GLU A 91 -4.32 30.66 19.87
C GLU A 91 -3.72 30.07 18.58
N MET A 92 -3.62 28.74 18.49
CA MET A 92 -2.92 28.08 17.39
C MET A 92 -3.81 27.80 16.16
N ALA A 93 -5.13 27.86 16.26
CA ALA A 93 -6.01 27.42 15.17
C ALA A 93 -6.10 28.44 14.00
N PRO A 94 -6.49 29.72 14.21
CA PRO A 94 -6.61 30.69 13.11
C PRO A 94 -5.24 31.13 12.57
N GLY A 95 -4.28 31.45 13.44
CA GLY A 95 -2.93 31.88 13.04
C GLY A 95 -2.19 30.85 12.19
N LYS A 96 -2.24 29.56 12.56
CA LYS A 96 -1.62 28.49 11.74
C LYS A 96 -2.33 28.26 10.41
N LYS A 97 -3.65 28.48 10.33
CA LYS A 97 -4.39 28.40 9.06
C LYS A 97 -3.94 29.51 8.10
N ALA A 98 -3.83 30.75 8.60
CA ALA A 98 -3.34 31.89 7.84
C ALA A 98 -1.89 31.65 7.37
N SER A 99 -0.98 31.26 8.28
CA SER A 99 0.41 30.94 7.96
C SER A 99 0.53 29.83 6.89
N ARG A 100 -0.23 28.73 7.01
CA ARG A 100 -0.26 27.68 5.97
C ARG A 100 -0.79 28.18 4.63
N ARG A 101 -1.75 29.10 4.62
CA ARG A 101 -2.29 29.70 3.39
C ARG A 101 -1.23 30.54 2.68
N VAL A 102 -0.55 31.43 3.41
CA VAL A 102 0.54 32.25 2.86
C VAL A 102 1.67 31.36 2.31
N ALA A 103 2.08 30.33 3.06
CA ALA A 103 3.10 29.39 2.60
C ALA A 103 2.69 28.63 1.32
N ARG A 104 1.41 28.28 1.17
CA ARG A 104 0.89 27.66 -0.06
C ARG A 104 0.89 28.64 -1.24
N GLN A 105 0.53 29.90 -1.01
CA GLN A 105 0.56 30.94 -2.05
C GLN A 105 2.00 31.22 -2.50
N ALA A 106 2.93 31.39 -1.57
CA ALA A 106 4.36 31.56 -1.87
C ALA A 106 4.91 30.36 -2.66
N LYS A 107 4.54 29.13 -2.26
CA LYS A 107 4.90 27.93 -3.02
C LYS A 107 4.29 27.94 -4.43
N ALA A 108 3.01 28.28 -4.58
CA ALA A 108 2.37 28.33 -5.90
C ALA A 108 3.05 29.35 -6.82
N ALA A 109 3.37 30.55 -6.31
CA ALA A 109 4.08 31.58 -7.06
C ALA A 109 5.48 31.11 -7.50
N ALA A 110 6.25 30.51 -6.60
CA ALA A 110 7.58 29.97 -6.91
C ALA A 110 7.56 28.80 -7.90
N LEU A 111 6.43 28.10 -8.03
CA LEU A 111 6.28 26.96 -8.92
C LEU A 111 5.63 27.31 -10.26
N ALA A 112 5.05 28.50 -10.43
CA ALA A 112 4.44 28.89 -11.70
C ALA A 112 5.45 28.70 -12.85
N PRO A 113 5.06 28.02 -13.96
CA PRO A 113 3.71 27.70 -14.39
C PRO A 113 3.16 26.31 -13.97
N ARG A 114 3.92 25.47 -13.27
CA ARG A 114 3.45 24.10 -12.92
C ARG A 114 2.43 24.10 -11.79
N PRO A 115 1.48 23.14 -11.77
CA PRO A 115 0.63 22.90 -10.60
C PRO A 115 1.45 22.49 -9.38
N VAL A 116 0.93 22.76 -8.17
CA VAL A 116 1.65 22.53 -6.91
C VAL A 116 1.81 21.04 -6.58
N ASP A 117 0.84 20.23 -6.99
CA ASP A 117 0.74 18.80 -6.67
C ASP A 117 1.40 17.93 -7.74
N LYS A 118 1.67 16.67 -7.38
CA LYS A 118 2.14 15.62 -8.30
C LYS A 118 1.01 14.65 -8.61
N LEU A 119 1.02 14.03 -9.80
CA LEU A 119 0.06 12.98 -10.14
C LEU A 119 0.31 11.77 -9.24
N ARG A 120 -0.77 11.25 -8.64
CA ARG A 120 -0.76 10.07 -7.77
C ARG A 120 -1.72 9.00 -8.34
N PRO A 121 -1.40 7.71 -8.17
CA PRO A 121 -2.24 6.61 -8.67
C PRO A 121 -3.52 6.45 -7.85
N ILE A 122 -4.45 5.72 -8.44
CA ILE A 122 -5.68 5.24 -7.82
C ILE A 122 -5.35 3.95 -7.08
N VAL A 123 -5.58 3.92 -5.76
CA VAL A 123 -5.25 2.77 -4.91
C VAL A 123 -6.44 2.45 -4.00
N ARG A 124 -6.70 1.14 -3.83
CA ARG A 124 -7.68 0.60 -2.89
C ARG A 124 -7.11 0.50 -1.47
N CYS A 125 -7.94 0.67 -0.45
CA CYS A 125 -7.49 0.50 0.93
C CYS A 125 -7.32 -1.00 1.28
N PRO A 126 -6.37 -1.36 2.16
CA PRO A 126 -5.93 -2.75 2.32
C PRO A 126 -6.89 -3.66 3.11
N THR A 127 -7.78 -3.10 3.94
CA THR A 127 -8.63 -3.92 4.81
C THR A 127 -9.97 -4.25 4.17
N ILE A 128 -10.58 -5.37 4.54
CA ILE A 128 -11.90 -5.83 4.04
C ILE A 128 -12.95 -4.72 4.19
N LYS A 129 -12.97 -4.03 5.33
CA LYS A 129 -13.91 -2.92 5.61
C LYS A 129 -13.76 -1.75 4.65
N TYR A 130 -12.54 -1.43 4.20
CA TYR A 130 -12.26 -0.23 3.42
C TYR A 130 -11.86 -0.50 1.96
N ASN A 131 -11.76 -1.75 1.51
CA ASN A 131 -11.36 -2.09 0.14
C ASN A 131 -12.28 -1.44 -0.91
N ARG A 132 -13.56 -1.21 -0.60
CA ARG A 132 -14.49 -0.50 -1.48
C ARG A 132 -14.13 0.97 -1.70
N LYS A 133 -13.37 1.58 -0.80
CA LYS A 133 -12.93 2.97 -0.89
C LYS A 133 -11.66 3.09 -1.74
N VAL A 134 -11.64 4.13 -2.56
CA VAL A 134 -10.50 4.52 -3.39
C VAL A 134 -9.84 5.74 -2.77
N ARG A 135 -8.51 5.82 -2.86
CA ARG A 135 -7.72 6.98 -2.43
C ARG A 135 -6.56 7.24 -3.37
N ALA A 136 -5.95 8.42 -3.23
CA ALA A 136 -4.65 8.70 -3.83
C ALA A 136 -3.55 7.86 -3.15
N GLY A 137 -2.83 7.06 -3.94
CA GLY A 137 -1.68 6.27 -3.48
C GLY A 137 -0.44 7.13 -3.22
N ARG A 138 0.72 6.51 -2.94
CA ARG A 138 2.00 7.24 -2.77
C ARG A 138 2.61 7.67 -4.10
N GLY A 139 2.64 6.76 -5.06
CA GLY A 139 3.19 6.95 -6.40
C GLY A 139 2.95 5.71 -7.27
N PHE A 140 3.15 5.88 -8.57
CA PHE A 140 3.03 4.82 -9.57
C PHE A 140 4.18 3.83 -9.45
N THR A 141 3.87 2.58 -9.78
CA THR A 141 4.83 1.48 -9.87
C THR A 141 5.66 1.59 -11.15
N LEU A 142 6.77 0.85 -11.20
CA LEU A 142 7.62 0.81 -12.39
C LEU A 142 6.96 0.08 -13.57
N THR A 143 6.11 -0.91 -13.28
CA THR A 143 5.36 -1.67 -14.27
C THR A 143 4.31 -0.81 -14.96
N GLU A 144 3.50 -0.07 -14.20
CA GLU A 144 2.52 0.89 -14.75
C GLU A 144 3.20 1.95 -15.64
N LEU A 145 4.37 2.45 -15.24
CA LEU A 145 5.11 3.44 -16.03
C LEU A 145 5.65 2.84 -17.33
N LYS A 146 6.11 1.59 -17.30
CA LYS A 146 6.60 0.88 -18.48
C LYS A 146 5.47 0.66 -19.48
N GLU A 147 4.30 0.22 -19.03
CA GLU A 147 3.10 0.04 -19.86
C GLU A 147 2.55 1.36 -20.42
N ALA A 148 2.69 2.46 -19.68
CA ALA A 148 2.34 3.80 -20.17
C ALA A 148 3.40 4.42 -21.10
N GLY A 149 4.54 3.75 -21.33
CA GLY A 149 5.63 4.27 -22.16
C GLY A 149 6.32 5.51 -21.57
N ILE A 150 6.42 5.58 -20.24
CA ILE A 150 7.05 6.68 -19.51
C ILE A 150 8.31 6.17 -18.81
N ALA A 151 9.47 6.74 -19.17
CA ALA A 151 10.72 6.39 -18.52
C ALA A 151 10.74 6.84 -17.04
N ARG A 152 11.24 5.99 -16.15
CA ARG A 152 11.37 6.25 -14.70
C ARG A 152 11.99 7.62 -14.34
N PRO A 153 13.14 8.04 -14.91
CA PRO A 153 13.74 9.33 -14.55
C PRO A 153 12.87 10.51 -15.01
N LEU A 154 12.26 10.39 -16.18
CA LEU A 154 11.40 11.41 -16.79
C LEU A 154 10.05 11.57 -16.05
N ALA A 155 9.53 10.51 -15.44
CA ALA A 155 8.30 10.58 -14.65
C ALA A 155 8.39 11.64 -13.53
N ARG A 156 9.49 11.66 -12.77
CA ARG A 156 9.65 12.58 -11.64
C ARG A 156 9.83 14.05 -12.07
N THR A 157 10.42 14.29 -13.24
CA THR A 157 10.64 15.64 -13.78
C THR A 157 9.35 16.26 -14.28
N ILE A 158 8.49 15.45 -14.90
CA ILE A 158 7.19 15.86 -15.43
C ILE A 158 6.15 16.11 -14.33
N GLY A 159 6.35 15.57 -13.13
CA GLY A 159 5.42 15.76 -12.01
C GLY A 159 4.61 14.51 -11.65
N ILE A 160 5.06 13.32 -12.05
CA ILE A 160 4.47 12.04 -11.66
C ILE A 160 5.18 11.52 -10.39
N ALA A 161 4.41 11.14 -9.37
CA ALA A 161 4.97 10.51 -8.18
C ALA A 161 5.27 9.04 -8.45
N VAL A 162 6.46 8.57 -8.06
CA VAL A 162 6.90 7.18 -8.30
C VAL A 162 7.14 6.48 -6.96
N ASP A 163 6.63 5.26 -6.81
CA ASP A 163 6.82 4.39 -5.65
C ASP A 163 7.28 3.00 -6.09
N HIS A 164 8.58 2.75 -5.96
CA HIS A 164 9.22 1.49 -6.39
C HIS A 164 8.89 0.30 -5.49
N ARG A 165 8.23 0.51 -4.34
CA ARG A 165 7.95 -0.54 -3.35
C ARG A 165 6.60 -1.23 -3.57
N ARG A 166 5.65 -0.56 -4.23
CA ARG A 166 4.32 -1.13 -4.47
C ARG A 166 4.42 -2.18 -5.57
N GLN A 167 3.82 -3.33 -5.31
CA GLN A 167 3.65 -4.41 -6.29
C GLN A 167 2.20 -4.42 -6.76
N ASN A 168 1.98 -4.77 -8.02
CA ASN A 168 0.64 -4.93 -8.58
C ASN A 168 0.29 -6.42 -8.59
N LEU A 169 -0.83 -6.76 -7.98
CA LEU A 169 -1.34 -8.13 -7.90
C LEU A 169 -2.53 -8.35 -8.84
N SER A 170 -3.23 -7.28 -9.25
CA SER A 170 -4.40 -7.35 -10.10
C SER A 170 -4.24 -6.52 -11.37
N GLU A 171 -4.65 -7.09 -12.49
CA GLU A 171 -4.61 -6.47 -13.82
C GLU A 171 -5.55 -5.27 -13.92
N GLU A 172 -6.74 -5.35 -13.31
CA GLU A 172 -7.70 -4.26 -13.27
C GLU A 172 -7.10 -2.97 -12.70
N SER A 173 -6.33 -3.10 -11.61
CA SER A 173 -5.70 -1.95 -10.95
C SER A 173 -4.58 -1.35 -11.80
N MET A 174 -3.85 -2.21 -12.53
CA MET A 174 -2.83 -1.80 -13.48
C MET A 174 -3.48 -0.99 -14.61
N ALA A 175 -4.51 -1.54 -15.26
CA ALA A 175 -5.19 -0.92 -16.39
C ALA A 175 -5.76 0.46 -16.04
N ILE A 176 -6.42 0.60 -14.88
CA ILE A 176 -6.97 1.88 -14.41
C ILE A 176 -5.84 2.93 -14.23
N ASN A 177 -4.71 2.53 -13.65
CA ASN A 177 -3.59 3.44 -13.42
C ASN A 177 -2.83 3.81 -14.69
N VAL A 178 -2.70 2.88 -15.63
CA VAL A 178 -2.13 3.14 -16.97
C VAL A 178 -3.02 4.10 -17.75
N ALA A 179 -4.34 3.89 -17.75
CA ALA A 179 -5.29 4.82 -18.35
C ALA A 179 -5.17 6.22 -17.74
N ARG A 180 -5.01 6.31 -16.41
CA ARG A 180 -4.77 7.57 -15.71
C ARG A 180 -3.46 8.25 -16.11
N LEU A 181 -2.38 7.49 -16.34
CA LEU A 181 -1.10 8.02 -16.82
C LEU A 181 -1.22 8.55 -18.26
N LYS A 182 -1.92 7.83 -19.14
CA LYS A 182 -2.17 8.25 -20.52
C LYS A 182 -3.00 9.54 -20.57
N ALA A 183 -4.10 9.60 -19.82
CA ALA A 183 -4.94 10.79 -19.71
C ALA A 183 -4.18 12.01 -19.14
N TYR A 184 -3.23 11.78 -18.23
CA TYR A 184 -2.36 12.86 -17.74
C TYR A 184 -1.36 13.33 -18.81
N ARG A 185 -0.79 12.41 -19.58
CA ARG A 185 0.15 12.73 -20.65
C ARG A 185 -0.50 13.54 -21.77
N GLU A 186 -1.74 13.22 -22.14
CA GLU A 186 -2.51 13.97 -23.14
C GLU A 186 -2.77 15.42 -22.72
N ARG A 187 -2.99 15.66 -21.42
CA ARG A 187 -3.26 16.99 -20.86
C ARG A 187 -1.99 17.76 -20.47
N LEU A 188 -0.83 17.11 -20.53
CA LEU A 188 0.42 17.70 -20.11
C LEU A 188 0.99 18.60 -21.21
N ILE A 189 1.19 19.87 -20.87
CA ILE A 189 1.89 20.83 -21.70
C ILE A 189 3.33 20.93 -21.17
N LEU A 190 4.31 20.52 -21.98
CA LEU A 190 5.72 20.53 -21.61
C LEU A 190 6.43 21.71 -22.27
N LEU A 191 6.92 22.64 -21.45
CA LEU A 191 7.62 23.83 -21.94
C LEU A 191 9.10 23.52 -22.21
N PRO A 192 9.66 24.06 -23.30
CA PRO A 192 11.08 23.89 -23.58
C PRO A 192 11.92 24.62 -22.52
N ARG A 193 13.03 24.01 -22.10
CA ARG A 193 13.96 24.61 -21.12
C ARG A 193 14.62 25.89 -21.65
N LYS A 194 14.83 25.96 -22.95
CA LYS A 194 15.32 27.14 -23.68
C LYS A 194 14.32 27.44 -24.79
N SER A 195 13.77 28.66 -24.82
CA SER A 195 12.78 29.09 -25.83
C SER A 195 13.26 28.86 -27.26
N ASN A 196 14.55 29.08 -27.50
CA ASN A 196 15.15 29.07 -28.83
C ASN A 196 15.57 27.66 -29.30
N ALA A 197 15.53 26.66 -28.42
CA ALA A 197 15.97 25.30 -28.73
C ALA A 197 14.98 24.24 -28.18
N PRO A 198 13.77 24.15 -28.76
CA PRO A 198 12.76 23.18 -28.36
C PRO A 198 13.19 21.77 -28.75
N LYS A 199 13.04 20.82 -27.82
CA LYS A 199 13.38 19.41 -28.01
C LYS A 199 12.15 18.59 -28.40
N LYS A 200 12.37 17.36 -28.87
CA LYS A 200 11.30 16.41 -29.17
C LYS A 200 10.46 16.15 -27.92
N GLY A 201 9.17 16.50 -27.98
CA GLY A 201 8.21 16.36 -26.87
C GLY A 201 7.83 17.66 -26.17
N ASP A 202 8.46 18.78 -26.51
CA ASP A 202 8.05 20.10 -26.02
C ASP A 202 6.87 20.64 -26.84
N THR A 203 5.87 21.20 -26.18
CA THR A 203 4.74 21.88 -26.80
C THR A 203 5.09 23.35 -27.03
N LYS A 204 5.17 23.78 -28.30
CA LYS A 204 5.34 25.18 -28.71
C LYS A 204 3.99 25.91 -28.61
N THR A 205 3.51 26.17 -27.41
CA THR A 205 2.23 26.86 -27.17
C THR A 205 2.44 28.11 -26.33
N ASP A 206 1.78 29.21 -26.70
CA ASP A 206 1.80 30.47 -25.98
C ASP A 206 1.18 30.31 -24.58
N LEU A 207 1.97 30.58 -23.54
CA LEU A 207 1.56 30.46 -22.14
C LEU A 207 0.36 31.32 -21.75
N SER A 208 0.09 32.39 -22.51
CA SER A 208 -0.98 33.35 -22.25
C SER A 208 -2.35 32.82 -22.66
N LYS A 209 -2.41 31.86 -23.60
CA LYS A 209 -3.66 31.26 -24.11
C LYS A 209 -4.03 29.97 -23.38
N VAL A 210 -3.13 29.46 -22.53
CA VAL A 210 -3.30 28.18 -21.85
C VAL A 210 -3.87 28.40 -20.45
N GLU A 211 -5.00 27.76 -20.18
CA GLU A 211 -5.58 27.72 -18.85
C GLU A 211 -4.66 26.97 -17.88
N LYS A 212 -4.16 27.68 -16.87
CA LYS A 212 -3.25 27.10 -15.86
C LYS A 212 -4.08 26.36 -14.81
N ALA A 213 -3.85 25.05 -14.70
CA ALA A 213 -4.41 24.27 -13.61
C ALA A 213 -3.71 24.58 -12.28
N ALA A 214 -4.47 25.03 -11.28
CA ALA A 214 -3.92 25.29 -9.93
C ALA A 214 -3.51 23.99 -9.21
N THR A 215 -4.31 22.92 -9.35
CA THR A 215 -4.05 21.61 -8.74
C THR A 215 -4.36 20.48 -9.72
N ILE A 216 -3.65 19.36 -9.58
CA ILE A 216 -3.91 18.18 -10.44
C ILE A 216 -5.24 17.52 -10.06
N SER A 217 -5.64 17.60 -8.79
CA SER A 217 -6.90 17.00 -8.32
C SER A 217 -8.15 17.64 -8.91
N SER A 218 -8.09 18.92 -9.31
CA SER A 218 -9.22 19.57 -9.98
C SER A 218 -9.37 19.11 -11.43
N VAL A 219 -8.26 18.83 -12.12
CA VAL A 219 -8.27 18.41 -13.52
C VAL A 219 -8.53 16.91 -13.67
N LEU A 220 -7.86 16.10 -12.84
CA LEU A 220 -7.97 14.64 -12.84
C LEU A 220 -8.42 14.17 -11.45
N PRO A 221 -9.69 14.38 -11.08
CA PRO A 221 -10.21 13.90 -9.81
C PRO A 221 -10.15 12.37 -9.74
N ILE A 222 -10.05 11.85 -8.52
CA ILE A 222 -10.25 10.42 -8.25
C ILE A 222 -11.71 10.27 -7.88
N ALA A 223 -12.51 9.72 -8.80
CA ALA A 223 -13.91 9.46 -8.51
C ALA A 223 -14.01 8.50 -7.31
N PRO A 224 -14.84 8.80 -6.30
CA PRO A 224 -15.15 7.82 -5.27
C PRO A 224 -15.83 6.62 -5.95
N ALA A 225 -15.61 5.42 -5.42
CA ALA A 225 -16.32 4.25 -5.93
C ALA A 225 -17.83 4.48 -5.79
N ASN A 226 -18.58 4.29 -6.89
CA ASN A 226 -20.03 4.41 -6.89
C ASN A 226 -20.62 3.46 -5.85
N ILE A 227 -21.17 4.03 -4.78
CA ILE A 227 -21.96 3.29 -3.78
C ILE A 227 -23.39 3.11 -4.28
N ALA A 228 -23.74 3.75 -5.42
CA ALA A 228 -25.05 3.68 -6.02
C ALA A 228 -25.48 2.22 -6.24
N VAL A 229 -26.63 1.87 -5.66
CA VAL A 229 -27.33 0.63 -5.93
C VAL A 229 -27.79 0.71 -7.38
N LYS A 230 -27.36 -0.26 -8.19
CA LYS A 230 -27.90 -0.42 -9.54
C LYS A 230 -29.09 -1.36 -9.44
N GLU A 231 -30.25 -0.89 -9.89
CA GLU A 231 -31.42 -1.74 -10.03
C GLU A 231 -31.19 -2.69 -11.20
N ILE A 232 -31.30 -3.99 -10.94
CA ILE A 232 -31.21 -5.04 -11.96
C ILE A 232 -32.63 -5.52 -12.22
N LYS A 233 -32.98 -5.71 -13.50
CA LYS A 233 -34.29 -6.26 -13.87
C LYS A 233 -34.42 -7.69 -13.34
N LYS A 234 -35.64 -8.08 -12.96
CA LYS A 234 -35.92 -9.45 -12.45
C LYS A 234 -35.52 -10.55 -13.45
N SER A 235 -35.56 -10.26 -14.75
CA SER A 235 -35.14 -11.17 -15.83
C SER A 235 -33.63 -11.46 -15.86
N GLU A 236 -32.80 -10.58 -15.32
CA GLU A 236 -31.33 -10.70 -15.29
C GLU A 236 -30.83 -11.24 -13.94
N MET A 237 -31.74 -11.67 -13.06
CA MET A 237 -31.38 -12.23 -11.76
C MET A 237 -30.63 -13.56 -11.95
N PRO A 238 -29.52 -13.78 -11.22
CA PRO A 238 -28.84 -15.07 -11.24
C PRO A 238 -29.77 -16.17 -10.70
N LYS A 239 -29.53 -17.41 -11.15
CA LYS A 239 -30.27 -18.58 -10.68
C LYS A 239 -30.23 -18.66 -9.15
N PRO A 240 -31.33 -19.05 -8.49
CA PRO A 240 -31.35 -19.28 -7.05
C PRO A 240 -30.23 -20.24 -6.62
N ILE A 241 -29.59 -19.95 -5.49
CA ILE A 241 -28.57 -20.83 -4.92
C ILE A 241 -29.26 -22.07 -4.34
N ASP A 242 -28.81 -23.26 -4.75
CA ASP A 242 -29.32 -24.53 -4.23
C ASP A 242 -29.18 -24.59 -2.69
N GLY A 243 -30.30 -24.81 -1.99
CA GLY A 243 -30.34 -24.83 -0.52
C GLY A 243 -30.31 -23.45 0.15
N GLY A 244 -30.32 -22.36 -0.62
CA GLY A 244 -30.43 -20.98 -0.13
C GLY A 244 -29.13 -20.37 0.40
N ALA A 245 -29.12 -19.04 0.51
CA ALA A 245 -27.93 -18.27 0.89
C ALA A 245 -27.38 -18.64 2.29
N TYR A 246 -28.28 -18.93 3.25
CA TYR A 246 -27.89 -19.30 4.61
C TYR A 246 -27.07 -20.60 4.64
N THR A 247 -27.59 -21.65 4.01
CA THR A 247 -26.96 -22.98 3.96
C THR A 247 -25.61 -22.89 3.24
N ALA A 248 -25.55 -22.20 2.10
CA ALA A 248 -24.32 -21.99 1.35
C ALA A 248 -23.23 -21.29 2.20
N LEU A 249 -23.58 -20.25 2.96
CA LEU A 249 -22.64 -19.56 3.85
C LEU A 249 -22.15 -20.45 4.99
N ARG A 250 -23.02 -21.29 5.56
CA ARG A 250 -22.65 -22.25 6.63
C ARG A 250 -21.73 -23.35 6.08
N MET A 251 -22.02 -23.88 4.90
CA MET A 251 -21.19 -24.86 4.20
C MET A 251 -19.82 -24.28 3.85
N ALA A 252 -19.75 -23.05 3.33
CA ALA A 252 -18.48 -22.39 3.05
C ALA A 252 -17.61 -22.20 4.31
N ARG A 253 -18.23 -21.80 5.43
CA ARG A 253 -17.53 -21.71 6.74
C ARG A 253 -17.04 -23.08 7.21
N SER A 254 -17.86 -24.12 7.07
CA SER A 254 -17.51 -25.51 7.42
C SER A 254 -16.35 -26.02 6.58
N ASN A 255 -16.43 -25.86 5.25
CA ASN A 255 -15.37 -26.27 4.32
C ASN A 255 -14.04 -25.57 4.63
N LYS A 256 -14.05 -24.25 4.87
CA LYS A 256 -12.84 -23.51 5.27
C LYS A 256 -12.27 -23.99 6.61
N ARG A 257 -13.14 -24.30 7.59
CA ARG A 257 -12.72 -24.78 8.92
C ARG A 257 -12.11 -26.19 8.84
N TYR A 258 -12.70 -27.09 8.06
CA TYR A 258 -12.31 -28.50 8.01
C TYR A 258 -11.37 -28.85 6.86
N GLN A 259 -10.95 -27.89 6.03
CA GLN A 259 -10.06 -28.11 4.89
C GLN A 259 -8.79 -28.88 5.29
N GLY A 260 -8.02 -28.37 6.25
CA GLY A 260 -6.78 -29.04 6.68
C GLY A 260 -7.00 -30.42 7.29
N ALA A 261 -8.09 -30.62 8.03
CA ALA A 261 -8.42 -31.93 8.60
C ALA A 261 -8.82 -32.95 7.53
N ARG A 262 -9.50 -32.50 6.47
CA ARG A 262 -9.87 -33.34 5.32
C ARG A 262 -8.64 -33.67 4.47
N GLU A 263 -7.77 -32.69 4.21
CA GLU A 263 -6.51 -32.90 3.50
C GLU A 263 -5.60 -33.88 4.24
N LYS A 264 -5.49 -33.75 5.57
CA LYS A 264 -4.75 -34.73 6.39
C LYS A 264 -5.33 -36.14 6.25
N ARG A 265 -6.64 -36.31 6.47
CA ARG A 265 -7.30 -37.63 6.32
C ARG A 265 -7.16 -38.22 4.93
N ALA A 266 -7.19 -37.38 3.89
CA ALA A 266 -6.97 -37.82 2.51
C ALA A 266 -5.53 -38.31 2.29
N ARG A 267 -4.53 -37.61 2.85
CA ARG A 267 -3.12 -38.04 2.82
C ARG A 267 -2.90 -39.33 3.59
N ASP A 268 -3.35 -39.38 4.85
CA ASP A 268 -3.21 -40.58 5.71
C ASP A 268 -3.87 -41.81 5.05
N LYS A 269 -5.03 -41.62 4.39
CA LYS A 269 -5.71 -42.69 3.65
C LYS A 269 -4.92 -43.12 2.41
N ALA A 270 -4.37 -42.17 1.64
CA ALA A 270 -3.55 -42.48 0.47
C ALA A 270 -2.25 -43.21 0.86
N GLU A 271 -1.59 -42.77 1.95
CA GLU A 271 -0.39 -43.42 2.49
C GLU A 271 -0.70 -44.84 2.99
N ALA A 272 -1.83 -45.04 3.66
CA ALA A 272 -2.29 -46.36 4.08
C ALA A 272 -2.67 -47.26 2.89
N GLU A 273 -3.21 -46.71 1.80
CA GLU A 273 -3.49 -47.46 0.57
C GLU A 273 -2.21 -47.81 -0.20
N THR A 274 -1.19 -46.95 -0.19
CA THR A 274 0.13 -47.26 -0.75
C THR A 274 0.91 -48.27 0.09
N ALA A 275 0.78 -48.25 1.42
CA ALA A 275 1.43 -49.22 2.30
C ALA A 275 0.76 -50.61 2.27
N LYS A 276 -0.46 -50.68 1.74
CA LYS A 276 -1.20 -51.94 1.54
C LYS A 276 -0.96 -52.56 0.15
N LYS A 277 -0.36 -51.82 -0.78
CA LYS A 277 0.07 -52.32 -2.08
C LYS A 277 1.53 -52.73 -2.03
#